data_AF-A0A3L7SHM9-F1
#
_entry.id   AF-A0A3L7SHM9-F1
#
_cell.length_a   1.000
_cell.length_b   1.000
_cell.length_c   1.000
_cell.angle_alpha   90.00
_cell.angle_beta   90.00
_cell.angle_gamma   90.00
#
_symmetry.space_group_name_H-M   'P 1'
#
loop_
_entity.id
_entity.type
_entity.pdbx_description
1 polymer ?
#
loop_
_entity_poly.entity_id
_entity_poly.type
_entity_poly.pdbx_seq_one_letter_code
_entity_poly.pdbx_strand_id
1 'polypeptide(L)'
;MRVVDGQIVFFCPEGHRLVVPVALAGKRGKCSKCSVPLQIPELGAPTEPVLHAADTPPEAAAPTEAVTPSEPVAEESDWNFISGIGQPAGAAGPAFAEEAWQAPGPVVGNESNPMATLLSRLWAERDHGGLVELHLVGGAVLLPEEFSPRWSGGTHGLFASQAADGSVTLTAVAWDTVQRIVVRQLTAVPDDMFD
;
A
#
# COMPACT_ATOMS: atom_id res chain seq x y z
N MET A 1 5.12 -0.51 15.05
CA MET A 1 5.97 0.06 16.12
C MET A 1 6.24 -1.03 17.12
N ARG A 2 7.48 -1.18 17.59
CA ARG A 2 7.85 -2.17 18.61
C ARG A 2 8.69 -1.50 19.69
N VAL A 3 8.39 -1.77 20.95
CA VAL A 3 9.23 -1.36 22.08
C VAL A 3 10.16 -2.51 22.43
N VAL A 4 11.46 -2.25 22.51
CA VAL A 4 12.48 -3.23 22.90
C VAL A 4 13.46 -2.51 23.82
N ASP A 5 13.68 -3.02 25.04
CA ASP A 5 14.67 -2.53 26.00
C ASP A 5 14.62 -1.01 26.27
N GLY A 6 13.43 -0.42 26.39
CA GLY A 6 13.27 1.02 26.65
C GLY A 6 13.50 1.92 25.42
N GLN A 7 13.54 1.33 24.22
CA GLN A 7 13.62 2.01 22.95
C GLN A 7 12.38 1.74 22.09
N ILE A 8 11.91 2.75 21.37
CA ILE A 8 10.83 2.70 20.40
C ILE A 8 11.44 2.54 19.01
N VAL A 9 11.07 1.45 18.33
CA VAL A 9 11.40 1.19 16.94
C VAL A 9 10.19 1.49 16.07
N PHE A 10 10.33 2.46 15.17
CA PHE A 10 9.30 2.86 14.22
C PHE A 10 9.93 3.34 12.90
N PHE A 11 9.09 3.65 11.91
CA PHE A 11 9.53 4.10 10.59
C PHE A 11 9.10 5.54 10.37
N CYS A 12 9.95 6.36 9.75
CA CYS A 12 9.53 7.69 9.28
C CYS A 12 8.60 7.55 8.06
N PRO A 13 7.92 8.63 7.62
CA PRO A 13 7.08 8.61 6.41
C PRO A 13 7.79 8.11 5.15
N GLU A 14 9.09 8.43 5.02
CA GLU A 14 9.96 7.94 3.93
C GLU A 14 10.47 6.49 4.11
N GLY A 15 9.98 5.74 5.11
CA GLY A 15 10.34 4.33 5.31
C GLY A 15 11.67 4.06 6.02
N HIS A 16 12.39 5.06 6.53
CA HIS A 16 13.62 4.83 7.31
C HIS A 16 13.30 4.31 8.71
N ARG A 17 13.99 3.24 9.13
CA ARG A 17 13.90 2.68 10.49
C ARG A 17 14.60 3.61 11.49
N LEU A 18 13.84 4.06 12.49
CA LEU A 18 14.32 4.89 13.59
C LEU A 18 14.21 4.13 14.91
N VAL A 19 15.23 4.30 15.74
CA VAL A 19 15.29 3.77 17.10
C VAL A 19 15.49 4.97 18.03
N VAL A 20 14.48 5.26 18.85
CA VAL A 20 14.52 6.40 19.78
C VAL A 20 14.24 5.95 21.20
N PRO A 21 14.81 6.60 22.23
CA PRO A 21 14.47 6.31 23.62
C PRO A 21 12.97 6.55 23.89
N VAL A 22 12.38 5.75 24.78
CA VAL A 22 10.99 5.91 25.21
C VAL A 22 10.71 7.30 25.83
N ALA A 23 11.71 7.97 26.39
CA ALA A 23 11.59 9.33 26.92
C ALA A 23 11.27 10.42 25.86
N LEU A 24 11.35 10.06 24.57
CA LEU A 24 10.97 10.91 23.45
C LEU A 24 9.62 10.53 22.83
N ALA A 25 8.90 9.57 23.42
CA ALA A 25 7.52 9.25 23.02
C ALA A 25 6.65 10.51 23.01
N GLY A 26 5.78 10.64 22.00
CA GLY A 26 4.87 11.78 21.84
C GLY A 26 5.53 13.08 21.37
N LYS A 27 6.87 13.20 21.37
CA LYS A 27 7.57 14.43 20.95
C LYS A 27 7.69 14.54 19.43
N ARG A 28 7.71 15.78 18.93
CA ARG A 28 8.07 16.09 17.54
C ARG A 28 9.59 16.07 17.38
N GLY A 29 10.05 15.44 16.31
CA GLY A 29 11.47 15.32 15.97
C GLY A 29 11.71 15.38 14.46
N LYS A 30 12.97 15.20 14.06
CA LYS A 30 13.35 15.05 12.65
C LYS A 30 13.97 13.67 12.45
N CYS A 31 13.72 13.07 11.29
CA CYS A 31 14.39 11.84 10.90
C CYS A 31 15.90 12.07 10.82
N SER A 32 16.71 11.20 11.42
CA SER A 32 18.18 11.28 11.34
C SER A 32 18.77 10.95 9.97
N LYS A 33 17.95 10.42 9.04
CA LYS A 33 18.36 10.06 7.67
C LYS A 33 17.88 11.07 6.64
N CYS A 34 16.60 11.40 6.63
CA CYS A 34 16.01 12.29 5.61
C CYS A 34 15.66 13.69 6.13
N SER A 35 15.85 13.98 7.42
CA SER A 35 15.53 15.28 8.06
C SER A 35 14.07 15.72 7.99
N VAL A 36 13.17 14.89 7.46
CA VAL A 36 11.72 15.13 7.43
C VAL A 36 11.18 15.22 8.86
N PRO A 37 10.33 16.20 9.18
CA PRO A 37 9.68 16.31 10.48
C PRO A 37 8.75 15.11 10.71
N LEU A 38 8.78 14.54 11.91
CA LEU A 38 7.96 13.40 12.29
C LEU A 38 7.53 13.51 13.75
N GLN A 39 6.47 12.79 14.09
CA GLN A 39 6.00 12.64 15.46
C GLN A 39 6.35 11.25 15.96
N ILE A 40 7.05 11.17 17.09
CA ILE A 40 7.36 9.90 17.73
C ILE A 40 6.06 9.40 18.36
N PRO A 41 5.65 8.14 18.07
CA PRO A 41 4.42 7.60 18.63
C PRO A 41 4.42 7.66 20.16
N GLU A 42 3.29 8.05 20.74
CA GLU A 42 3.11 8.05 22.19
C GLU A 42 2.89 6.61 22.68
N LEU A 43 3.62 6.23 23.72
CA LEU A 43 3.33 5.01 24.45
C LEU A 43 2.32 5.37 25.52
N GLY A 44 1.08 4.92 25.34
CA GLY A 44 0.04 5.09 26.34
C GLY A 44 0.53 4.52 27.67
N ALA A 45 0.79 5.40 28.63
CA ALA A 45 0.93 5.00 30.02
C ALA A 45 -0.47 4.68 30.57
N PRO A 46 -0.63 3.64 31.41
CA PRO A 46 -1.87 3.39 32.11
C PRO A 46 -2.01 4.45 33.21
N THR A 47 -2.65 5.58 32.89
CA THR A 47 -3.14 6.51 33.90
C THR A 47 -4.47 6.01 34.42
N GLU A 48 -4.46 5.59 35.68
CA GLU A 48 -5.61 5.31 36.52
C GLU A 48 -6.70 6.39 36.41
N PRO A 49 -7.99 6.03 36.52
CA PRO A 49 -9.07 6.98 36.38
C PRO A 49 -9.12 7.90 37.59
N VAL A 50 -8.72 9.16 37.42
CA VAL A 50 -9.03 10.20 38.39
C VAL A 50 -10.46 10.68 38.11
N LEU A 51 -11.37 10.20 38.95
CA LEU A 51 -12.72 10.73 39.11
C LEU A 51 -12.64 12.22 39.44
N HIS A 52 -13.18 13.08 38.57
CA HIS A 52 -13.65 14.40 38.98
C HIS A 52 -15.07 14.60 38.45
N ALA A 53 -16.00 14.45 39.39
CA ALA A 53 -17.38 14.91 39.32
C ALA A 53 -17.47 16.36 39.83
N ALA A 54 -18.64 16.96 39.55
CA ALA A 54 -19.19 18.22 40.07
C ALA A 54 -18.73 19.49 39.30
N ASP A 55 -19.56 20.49 38.99
CA ASP A 55 -21.00 20.68 39.02
C ASP A 55 -21.30 21.97 38.20
N THR A 56 -22.53 22.05 37.73
CA THR A 56 -23.41 23.07 37.10
C THR A 56 -23.22 24.60 37.43
N PRO A 57 -24.06 25.54 36.89
CA PRO A 57 -23.70 26.72 36.06
C PRO A 57 -23.85 28.09 36.79
N PRO A 58 -23.77 29.24 36.08
CA PRO A 58 -24.93 30.15 36.13
C PRO A 58 -25.28 30.87 34.81
N GLU A 59 -26.50 31.41 34.88
CA GLU A 59 -27.41 31.90 33.85
C GLU A 59 -27.37 33.44 33.66
N ALA A 60 -27.92 33.87 32.52
CA ALA A 60 -28.52 35.19 32.18
C ALA A 60 -27.62 36.34 31.67
N ALA A 61 -27.75 36.65 30.38
CA ALA A 61 -28.45 37.86 29.89
C ALA A 61 -28.50 37.90 28.34
N ALA A 62 -29.69 38.18 27.79
CA ALA A 62 -29.98 38.52 26.39
C ALA A 62 -30.59 39.94 26.34
N PRO A 63 -30.98 40.55 25.18
CA PRO A 63 -30.60 40.41 23.76
C PRO A 63 -30.07 41.77 23.21
N THR A 64 -29.55 41.96 21.99
CA THR A 64 -30.29 42.20 20.73
C THR A 64 -29.26 42.65 19.68
N GLU A 65 -29.21 42.06 18.49
CA GLU A 65 -29.31 42.76 17.20
C GLU A 65 -29.11 41.78 16.04
N ALA A 66 -30.00 41.93 15.06
CA ALA A 66 -30.21 41.03 13.95
C ALA A 66 -29.10 41.14 12.90
N VAL A 67 -28.54 40.00 12.51
CA VAL A 67 -27.97 39.80 11.17
C VAL A 67 -28.33 38.38 10.74
N THR A 68 -29.35 38.25 9.90
CA THR A 68 -29.45 37.14 8.94
C THR A 68 -28.29 37.28 7.94
N PRO A 69 -27.65 36.20 7.46
CA PRO A 69 -28.37 35.14 6.75
C PRO A 69 -27.80 33.70 6.86
N SER A 70 -28.65 32.77 6.38
CA SER A 70 -28.33 31.48 5.77
C SER A 70 -28.25 30.24 6.67
N GLU A 71 -29.19 29.34 6.41
CA GLU A 71 -29.42 28.00 6.97
C GLU A 71 -28.30 26.98 6.68
N PRO A 72 -28.30 25.83 7.40
CA PRO A 72 -27.19 24.91 7.51
C PRO A 72 -27.21 23.83 6.43
N VAL A 73 -26.03 23.54 5.86
CA VAL A 73 -25.79 22.30 5.12
C VAL A 73 -25.14 21.32 6.10
N ALA A 74 -25.98 20.44 6.66
CA ALA A 74 -25.57 19.10 7.05
C ALA A 74 -25.34 18.26 5.77
N GLU A 75 -24.71 17.11 5.94
CA GLU A 75 -24.36 16.11 4.90
C GLU A 75 -23.13 16.51 4.08
N GLU A 76 -22.24 15.61 3.69
CA GLU A 76 -21.82 14.28 4.11
C GLU A 76 -20.51 14.12 3.33
N SER A 77 -19.65 13.23 3.79
CA SER A 77 -18.61 12.70 2.92
C SER A 77 -19.26 12.11 1.68
N ASP A 78 -19.06 12.72 0.52
CA ASP A 78 -19.28 12.01 -0.73
C ASP A 78 -18.19 12.35 -1.76
N TRP A 79 -17.46 11.31 -2.11
CA TRP A 79 -16.26 11.31 -2.93
C TRP A 79 -16.61 11.44 -4.41
N ASN A 80 -17.07 12.60 -4.87
CA ASN A 80 -17.40 12.79 -6.29
C ASN A 80 -16.94 14.13 -6.86
N PHE A 81 -15.68 14.17 -7.31
CA PHE A 81 -15.16 15.14 -8.29
C PHE A 81 -13.97 14.42 -8.95
N ILE A 82 -14.02 13.84 -10.15
CA ILE A 82 -14.46 14.37 -11.45
C ILE A 82 -15.03 13.20 -12.28
N SER A 83 -16.35 13.10 -12.41
CA SER A 83 -17.01 12.41 -13.54
C SER A 83 -17.52 13.48 -14.48
N GLY A 84 -16.66 13.88 -15.41
CA GLY A 84 -16.91 14.91 -16.41
C GLY A 84 -16.64 14.40 -17.82
N ILE A 85 -17.21 13.26 -18.19
CA ILE A 85 -17.46 12.89 -19.59
C ILE A 85 -18.68 11.99 -19.63
N GLY A 86 -19.63 12.39 -20.47
CA GLY A 86 -21.01 11.95 -20.45
C GLY A 86 -21.22 10.44 -20.63
N GLN A 87 -22.31 10.00 -20.02
CA GLN A 87 -22.91 8.69 -20.17
C GLN A 87 -23.51 8.55 -21.58
N PRO A 88 -23.04 7.63 -22.44
CA PRO A 88 -23.83 7.24 -23.58
C PRO A 88 -24.87 6.20 -23.12
N ALA A 89 -26.13 6.51 -23.37
CA ALA A 89 -27.23 5.57 -23.27
C ALA A 89 -27.00 4.39 -24.23
N GLY A 90 -27.22 3.17 -23.74
CA GLY A 90 -27.57 1.99 -24.52
C GLY A 90 -26.75 1.74 -25.79
N ALA A 91 -25.54 1.22 -25.64
CA ALA A 91 -24.87 0.47 -26.69
C ALA A 91 -24.41 -0.85 -26.10
N ALA A 92 -24.84 -1.97 -26.69
CA ALA A 92 -24.23 -3.26 -26.45
C ALA A 92 -22.71 -3.09 -26.56
N GLY A 93 -21.99 -3.36 -25.48
CA GLY A 93 -20.54 -3.18 -25.44
C GLY A 93 -19.91 -3.93 -26.62
N PRO A 94 -18.92 -3.37 -27.31
CA PRO A 94 -18.24 -4.10 -28.36
C PRO A 94 -17.68 -5.38 -27.72
N ALA A 95 -18.05 -6.53 -28.27
CA ALA A 95 -17.33 -7.76 -28.00
C ALA A 95 -15.85 -7.43 -28.24
N PHE A 96 -15.00 -7.65 -27.22
CA PHE A 96 -13.57 -7.46 -27.34
C PHE A 96 -13.11 -8.21 -28.58
N ALA A 97 -12.78 -7.48 -29.64
CA ALA A 97 -12.26 -8.10 -30.85
C ALA A 97 -10.98 -8.86 -30.45
N GLU A 98 -10.91 -10.13 -30.84
CA GLU A 98 -9.77 -11.02 -30.62
C GLU A 98 -8.49 -10.56 -31.34
N GLU A 99 -8.48 -9.36 -31.92
CA GLU A 99 -7.31 -8.66 -32.43
C GLU A 99 -6.39 -8.20 -31.29
N ALA A 100 -5.80 -9.23 -30.70
CA ALA A 100 -4.42 -9.37 -30.30
C ALA A 100 -3.87 -8.16 -29.58
N TRP A 101 -3.97 -8.22 -28.26
CA TRP A 101 -2.95 -7.72 -27.34
C TRP A 101 -1.58 -8.27 -27.76
N GLN A 102 -0.99 -7.68 -28.80
CA GLN A 102 0.33 -8.04 -29.26
C GLN A 102 1.30 -7.52 -28.21
N ALA A 103 1.73 -8.45 -27.37
CA ALA A 103 2.85 -8.23 -26.50
C ALA A 103 4.01 -7.64 -27.31
N PRO A 104 4.71 -6.60 -26.79
CA PRO A 104 5.84 -6.00 -27.49
C PRO A 104 6.73 -7.12 -28.01
N GLY A 105 7.07 -7.05 -29.31
CA GLY A 105 7.91 -8.04 -29.98
C GLY A 105 9.18 -8.30 -29.18
N PRO A 106 9.89 -9.43 -29.39
CA PRO A 106 11.18 -9.64 -28.75
C PRO A 106 12.06 -8.43 -29.05
N VAL A 107 12.23 -7.56 -28.07
CA VAL A 107 13.13 -6.41 -28.16
C VAL A 107 14.53 -7.00 -28.07
N VAL A 108 15.08 -7.32 -29.24
CA VAL A 108 16.46 -7.77 -29.38
C VAL A 108 17.34 -6.59 -28.95
N GLY A 109 17.79 -6.63 -27.70
CA GLY A 109 18.71 -5.63 -27.17
C GLY A 109 18.45 -5.12 -25.74
N ASN A 110 17.47 -5.63 -25.00
CA ASN A 110 17.34 -5.23 -23.59
C ASN A 110 18.02 -6.27 -22.70
N GLU A 111 19.04 -5.86 -21.95
CA GLU A 111 19.45 -6.59 -20.74
C GLU A 111 18.20 -6.76 -19.88
N SER A 112 17.68 -7.98 -19.84
CA SER A 112 16.50 -8.32 -19.06
C SER A 112 16.77 -7.95 -17.61
N ASN A 113 15.82 -7.27 -16.96
CA ASN A 113 15.97 -6.90 -15.57
C ASN A 113 16.37 -8.12 -14.72
N PRO A 114 17.42 -8.02 -13.87
CA PRO A 114 17.89 -9.15 -13.08
C PRO A 114 16.82 -9.66 -12.10
N MET A 115 15.98 -8.77 -11.56
CA MET A 115 14.84 -9.14 -10.71
C MET A 115 13.79 -9.91 -11.50
N ALA A 116 13.48 -9.49 -12.73
CA ALA A 116 12.55 -10.20 -13.61
C ALA A 116 13.06 -11.60 -13.96
N THR A 117 14.36 -11.73 -14.19
CA THR A 117 15.03 -13.00 -14.48
C THR A 117 14.98 -13.94 -13.29
N LEU A 118 15.34 -13.44 -12.10
CA LEU A 118 15.24 -14.20 -10.85
C LEU A 118 13.80 -14.64 -10.57
N LEU A 119 12.84 -13.71 -10.70
CA LEU A 119 11.43 -14.03 -10.49
C LEU A 119 10.94 -15.08 -11.49
N SER A 120 11.34 -15.00 -12.76
CA SER A 120 10.96 -15.99 -13.77
C SER A 120 11.42 -17.40 -13.41
N ARG A 121 12.63 -17.54 -12.83
CA ARG A 121 13.13 -18.83 -12.34
C ARG A 121 12.34 -19.31 -11.13
N LEU A 122 12.15 -18.46 -10.12
CA LEU A 122 11.41 -18.79 -8.90
C LEU A 122 9.91 -19.07 -9.19
N TRP A 123 9.36 -18.48 -10.24
CA TRP A 123 7.98 -18.68 -10.65
C TRP A 123 7.72 -20.11 -11.15
N ALA A 124 8.73 -20.77 -11.73
CA ALA A 124 8.62 -22.16 -12.19
C ALA A 124 8.30 -23.12 -11.02
N GLU A 125 8.68 -22.76 -9.80
CA GLU A 125 8.40 -23.57 -8.61
C GLU A 125 6.93 -23.66 -8.23
N ARG A 126 6.07 -22.84 -8.84
CA ARG A 126 4.62 -22.97 -8.68
C ARG A 126 4.07 -24.26 -9.25
N ASP A 127 4.72 -24.82 -10.28
CA ASP A 127 4.35 -26.13 -10.84
C ASP A 127 4.58 -27.27 -9.82
N HIS A 128 5.43 -27.04 -8.82
CA HIS A 128 5.70 -27.94 -7.71
C HIS A 128 4.90 -27.60 -6.42
N GLY A 129 3.88 -26.75 -6.54
CA GLY A 129 3.03 -26.30 -5.43
C GLY A 129 3.58 -25.10 -4.65
N GLY A 130 4.68 -24.50 -5.10
CA GLY A 130 5.20 -23.28 -4.51
C GLY A 130 4.23 -22.11 -4.63
N LEU A 131 4.19 -21.23 -3.63
CA LEU A 131 3.49 -19.96 -3.70
C LEU A 131 4.50 -18.83 -3.66
N VAL A 132 4.45 -17.95 -4.66
CA VAL A 132 5.35 -16.80 -4.77
C VAL A 132 4.73 -15.60 -4.06
N GLU A 133 5.51 -14.96 -3.18
CA GLU A 133 5.17 -13.72 -2.51
C GLU A 133 6.18 -12.63 -2.85
N LEU A 134 5.68 -11.44 -3.16
CA LEU A 134 6.49 -10.25 -3.39
C LEU A 134 6.30 -9.29 -2.22
N HIS A 135 7.36 -9.03 -1.47
CA HIS A 135 7.35 -8.01 -0.43
C HIS A 135 7.89 -6.70 -0.99
N LEU A 136 7.06 -5.67 -0.93
CA LEU A 136 7.37 -4.35 -1.45
C LEU A 136 7.90 -3.42 -0.34
N VAL A 137 8.53 -2.32 -0.75
CA VAL A 137 8.83 -1.20 0.13
C VAL A 137 7.56 -0.72 0.82
N GLY A 138 7.67 -0.40 2.11
CA GLY A 138 6.52 -0.01 2.93
C GLY A 138 5.78 -1.19 3.56
N GLY A 139 6.20 -2.44 3.30
CA GLY A 139 5.67 -3.64 3.96
C GLY A 139 4.42 -4.22 3.30
N ALA A 140 3.99 -3.68 2.16
CA ALA A 140 2.95 -4.30 1.35
C ALA A 140 3.43 -5.67 0.82
N VAL A 141 2.51 -6.62 0.71
CA VAL A 141 2.77 -7.96 0.18
C VAL A 141 1.81 -8.22 -0.97
N LEU A 142 2.35 -8.58 -2.12
CA LEU A 142 1.58 -9.01 -3.29
C LEU A 142 1.68 -10.53 -3.41
N LEU A 143 0.52 -11.17 -3.54
CA LEU A 143 0.37 -12.61 -3.81
C LEU A 143 -0.20 -12.76 -5.23
N PRO A 144 0.64 -12.64 -6.26
CA PRO A 144 0.18 -12.72 -7.64
C PRO A 144 -0.26 -14.15 -8.01
N GLU A 145 -1.34 -14.26 -8.76
CA GLU A 145 -1.82 -15.53 -9.31
C GLU A 145 -1.20 -15.80 -10.68
N GLU A 146 -0.93 -14.73 -11.44
CA GLU A 146 -0.26 -14.77 -12.74
C GLU A 146 0.89 -13.76 -12.81
N PHE A 147 1.90 -14.10 -13.61
CA PHE A 147 3.06 -13.27 -13.91
C PHE A 147 3.40 -13.41 -15.39
N SER A 148 3.74 -12.30 -16.04
CA SER A 148 4.13 -12.30 -17.45
C SER A 148 5.62 -12.00 -17.63
N PRO A 149 6.49 -13.01 -17.83
CA PRO A 149 7.92 -12.78 -18.06
C PRO A 149 8.18 -11.85 -19.25
N ARG A 150 7.37 -11.98 -20.32
CA ARG A 150 7.54 -11.23 -21.56
C ARG A 150 7.38 -9.72 -21.37
N TRP A 151 6.45 -9.29 -20.53
CA TRP A 151 6.17 -7.87 -20.29
C TRP A 151 6.97 -7.29 -19.12
N SER A 152 7.82 -8.11 -18.51
CA SER A 152 8.43 -7.84 -17.22
C SER A 152 9.94 -7.55 -17.30
N GLY A 153 10.52 -7.60 -18.50
CA GLY A 153 11.97 -7.39 -18.71
C GLY A 153 12.46 -5.95 -18.51
N GLY A 154 11.57 -4.97 -18.38
CA GLY A 154 11.90 -3.55 -18.24
C GLY A 154 12.06 -3.08 -16.79
N THR A 155 11.50 -1.91 -16.47
CA THR A 155 11.53 -1.33 -15.12
C THR A 155 10.45 -1.87 -14.19
N HIS A 156 9.47 -2.59 -14.72
CA HIS A 156 8.32 -3.11 -13.98
C HIS A 156 8.10 -4.60 -14.28
N GLY A 157 7.51 -5.29 -13.31
CA GLY A 157 6.90 -6.61 -13.49
C GLY A 157 5.39 -6.50 -13.65
N LEU A 158 4.82 -7.30 -14.54
CA LEU A 158 3.38 -7.38 -14.78
C LEU A 158 2.78 -8.63 -14.12
N PHE A 159 1.79 -8.41 -13.28
CA PHE A 159 1.09 -9.43 -12.50
C PHE A 159 -0.42 -9.37 -12.73
N ALA A 160 -1.10 -10.50 -12.54
CA ALA A 160 -2.56 -10.54 -12.48
C ALA A 160 -3.05 -11.27 -11.23
N SER A 161 -4.25 -10.89 -10.79
CA SER A 161 -5.04 -11.58 -9.79
C SER A 161 -6.50 -11.62 -10.23
N GLN A 162 -7.18 -12.75 -10.05
CA GLN A 162 -8.60 -12.90 -10.33
C GLN A 162 -9.41 -12.65 -9.06
N ALA A 163 -10.43 -11.80 -9.16
CA ALA A 163 -11.39 -11.58 -8.09
C ALA A 163 -12.49 -12.65 -8.12
N ALA A 164 -13.23 -12.78 -7.01
CA ALA A 164 -14.30 -13.76 -6.86
C ALA A 164 -15.48 -13.56 -7.84
N ASP A 165 -15.63 -12.35 -8.38
CA ASP A 165 -16.62 -12.01 -9.41
C ASP A 165 -16.16 -12.37 -10.84
N GLY A 166 -14.98 -12.98 -10.98
CA GLY A 166 -14.37 -13.36 -12.25
C GLY A 166 -13.63 -12.21 -12.96
N SER A 167 -13.62 -11.00 -12.40
CA SER A 167 -12.83 -9.90 -12.93
C SER A 167 -11.33 -10.12 -12.72
N VAL A 168 -10.50 -9.60 -13.63
CA VAL A 168 -9.04 -9.72 -13.56
C VAL A 168 -8.45 -8.36 -13.29
N THR A 169 -7.63 -8.26 -12.25
CA THR A 169 -6.85 -7.06 -11.93
C THR A 169 -5.42 -7.25 -12.42
N LEU A 170 -4.99 -6.39 -13.36
CA LEU A 170 -3.59 -6.32 -13.78
C LEU A 170 -2.85 -5.28 -12.94
N THR A 171 -1.71 -5.65 -12.39
CA THR A 171 -0.86 -4.77 -11.57
C THR A 171 0.55 -4.73 -12.13
N ALA A 172 1.03 -3.54 -12.48
CA ALA A 172 2.44 -3.31 -12.81
C ALA A 172 3.17 -2.81 -11.55
N VAL A 173 4.23 -3.51 -11.16
CA VAL A 173 5.04 -3.19 -9.97
C VAL A 173 6.44 -2.81 -10.40
N ALA A 174 6.95 -1.67 -9.95
CA ALA A 174 8.31 -1.24 -10.24
C ALA A 174 9.32 -2.16 -9.53
N TRP A 175 10.33 -2.62 -10.25
CA TRP A 175 11.30 -3.58 -9.71
C TRP A 175 12.12 -3.05 -8.54
N ASP A 176 12.37 -1.74 -8.52
CA ASP A 176 13.08 -1.06 -7.42
C ASP A 176 12.28 -1.04 -6.10
N THR A 177 10.97 -1.28 -6.15
CA THR A 177 10.13 -1.41 -4.95
C THR A 177 10.11 -2.82 -4.38
N VAL A 178 10.58 -3.84 -5.11
CA VAL A 178 10.60 -5.23 -4.63
C VAL A 178 11.80 -5.43 -3.72
N GLN A 179 11.55 -5.65 -2.43
CA GLN A 179 12.61 -5.87 -1.43
C GLN A 179 12.94 -7.35 -1.23
N ARG A 180 11.96 -8.23 -1.44
CA ARG A 180 12.12 -9.68 -1.21
C ARG A 180 11.13 -10.46 -2.05
N ILE A 181 11.62 -11.54 -2.65
CA ILE A 181 10.80 -12.60 -3.26
C ILE A 181 10.87 -13.80 -2.32
N VAL A 182 9.73 -14.37 -1.95
CA VAL A 182 9.63 -15.58 -1.13
C VAL A 182 8.88 -16.63 -1.93
N VAL A 183 9.43 -17.84 -2.02
CA VAL A 183 8.68 -19.02 -2.46
C VAL A 183 8.42 -19.88 -1.24
N ARG A 184 7.14 -20.03 -0.86
CA ARG A 184 6.72 -20.85 0.28
C ARG A 184 6.04 -22.12 -0.19
N GLN A 185 5.90 -23.09 0.72
CA GLN A 185 5.22 -24.38 0.47
C GLN A 185 5.90 -25.26 -0.59
N LEU A 186 7.20 -25.06 -0.84
CA LEU A 186 7.99 -25.98 -1.64
C LEU A 186 8.12 -27.33 -0.94
N THR A 187 7.73 -28.40 -1.63
CA THR A 187 7.85 -29.77 -1.12
C THR A 187 9.30 -30.26 -1.19
N ALA A 188 10.03 -29.82 -2.20
CA ALA A 188 11.45 -30.05 -2.38
C ALA A 188 12.08 -28.83 -3.09
N VAL A 189 13.39 -28.66 -2.94
CA VAL A 189 14.18 -27.67 -3.67
C VAL A 189 14.81 -28.39 -4.88
N PRO A 190 14.75 -27.84 -6.11
CA PRO A 190 15.49 -28.38 -7.24
C PRO A 190 16.99 -28.49 -6.96
N ASP A 191 17.60 -29.60 -7.38
CA ASP A 191 19.01 -29.89 -7.13
C ASP A 191 19.95 -28.83 -7.76
N ASP A 192 19.56 -28.25 -8.90
CA ASP A 192 20.36 -27.26 -9.64
C ASP A 192 20.18 -25.80 -9.15
N MET A 193 19.40 -25.57 -8.08
CA MET A 193 19.06 -24.21 -7.66
C MET A 193 20.19 -23.47 -6.90
N PHE A 194 21.17 -24.20 -6.37
CA PHE A 194 22.25 -23.65 -5.54
C PHE A 194 23.66 -23.96 -6.06
N ASP A 195 23.78 -24.51 -7.27
CA ASP A 195 25.04 -24.92 -7.90
C ASP A 195 25.63 -23.85 -8.84
#